data_AF-F0YQ27-F1
#
_entry.id   AF-F0YQ27-F1
#
_cell.length_a   1.000
_cell.length_b   1.000
_cell.length_c   1.000
_cell.angle_alpha   90.00
_cell.angle_beta   90.00
_cell.angle_gamma   90.00
#
_symmetry.space_group_name_H-M   'P 1'
#
loop_
_entity.id
_entity.type
_entity.pdbx_description
1 polymer ?
#
loop_
_entity_poly.entity_id
_entity_poly.type
_entity_poly.pdbx_seq_one_letter_code
_entity_poly.pdbx_strand_id
1 'polypeptide(L)'
;NMKKANKLFKRAVELGDSGAMVNLGISYELGQGVKPDRNKAKRLYRMAADRGSAHAQKNLGLLLLQDGDYASGFGCMKASAERGFAEAEALLGMCYLRGNGVEVDINEGQRWLRRAAAKGEEYAVGILKSFNELKELSLQAA
;
A
#
# COMPACT_ATOMS: atom_id res chain seq x y z
N ASN A 1 26.97 5.17 -2.90
CA ASN A 1 26.53 4.80 -1.53
C ASN A 1 25.29 5.62 -1.14
N MET A 2 24.46 5.11 -0.22
CA MET A 2 23.16 5.72 0.10
C MET A 2 23.25 7.15 0.66
N LYS A 3 24.31 7.47 1.42
CA LYS A 3 24.52 8.84 1.91
C LYS A 3 24.64 9.87 0.78
N LYS A 4 25.34 9.54 -0.31
CA LYS A 4 25.44 10.42 -1.50
C LYS A 4 24.12 10.48 -2.26
N ALA A 5 23.44 9.34 -2.46
CA ALA A 5 22.13 9.29 -3.11
C ALA A 5 21.10 10.17 -2.38
N ASN A 6 21.03 10.09 -1.05
CA ASN A 6 20.10 10.90 -0.26
C ASN A 6 20.37 12.41 -0.35
N LYS A 7 21.62 12.84 -0.61
CA LYS A 7 21.90 14.26 -0.88
C LYS A 7 21.29 14.70 -2.21
N LEU A 8 21.40 13.87 -3.24
CA LEU A 8 20.79 14.13 -4.55
C LEU A 8 19.26 14.11 -4.46
N PHE A 9 18.68 13.12 -3.76
CA PHE A 9 17.24 13.07 -3.55
C PHE A 9 16.71 14.29 -2.82
N LYS A 10 17.40 14.79 -1.78
CA LYS A 10 17.00 16.05 -1.12
C LYS A 10 16.93 17.22 -2.10
N ARG A 11 17.93 17.36 -2.97
CA ARG A 11 17.93 18.42 -3.99
C ARG A 11 16.80 18.23 -5.00
N ALA A 12 16.53 17.01 -5.43
CA ALA A 12 15.44 16.72 -6.35
C ALA A 12 14.05 16.92 -5.71
N VAL A 13 13.91 16.66 -4.40
CA VAL A 13 12.69 16.97 -3.63
C VAL A 13 12.42 18.47 -3.61
N GLU A 14 13.45 19.31 -3.44
CA GLU A 14 13.33 20.78 -3.53
C GLU A 14 12.84 21.24 -4.92
N LEU A 15 13.14 20.47 -5.97
CA LEU A 15 12.69 20.72 -7.33
C LEU A 15 11.31 20.10 -7.64
N GLY A 16 10.66 19.47 -6.65
CA GLY A 16 9.32 18.91 -6.79
C GLY A 16 9.26 17.53 -7.43
N ASP A 17 10.38 16.80 -7.51
CA ASP A 17 10.45 15.44 -8.07
C ASP A 17 9.79 14.42 -7.14
N SER A 18 8.68 13.81 -7.60
CA SER A 18 7.91 12.85 -6.81
C SER A 18 8.63 11.50 -6.63
N GLY A 19 9.52 11.12 -7.56
CA GLY A 19 10.31 9.89 -7.44
C GLY A 19 11.35 10.01 -6.34
N ALA A 20 12.02 11.16 -6.24
CA ALA A 20 12.97 11.49 -5.20
C ALA A 20 12.29 11.59 -3.83
N MET A 21 11.07 12.13 -3.77
CA MET A 21 10.25 12.11 -2.55
C MET A 21 10.00 10.66 -2.08
N VAL A 22 9.59 9.76 -2.98
CA VAL A 22 9.41 8.32 -2.65
C VAL A 22 10.72 7.70 -2.18
N ASN A 23 11.80 7.85 -2.94
CA ASN A 23 13.09 7.22 -2.62
C ASN A 23 13.69 7.75 -1.31
N LEU A 24 13.60 9.06 -1.06
CA LEU A 24 14.05 9.63 0.20
C LEU A 24 13.15 9.20 1.37
N GLY A 25 11.85 9.02 1.12
CA GLY A 25 10.90 8.46 2.07
C GLY A 25 11.31 7.04 2.51
N ILE A 26 11.63 6.17 1.54
CA ILE A 26 12.13 4.81 1.78
C ILE A 26 13.43 4.85 2.58
N SER A 27 14.35 5.76 2.24
CA SER A 27 15.60 5.92 2.99
C SER A 27 15.35 6.28 4.46
N TYR A 28 14.38 7.14 4.75
CA TYR A 28 14.00 7.46 6.13
C TYR A 28 13.23 6.35 6.82
N GLU A 29 12.41 5.59 6.11
CA GLU A 29 11.69 4.44 6.67
C GLU A 29 12.64 3.32 7.08
N LEU A 30 13.59 2.97 6.21
CA LEU A 30 14.50 1.84 6.39
C LEU A 30 15.86 2.22 6.99
N GLY A 31 16.12 3.51 7.25
CA GLY A 31 17.42 3.98 7.76
C GLY A 31 18.57 3.89 6.77
N GLN A 32 18.29 3.85 5.46
CA GLN A 32 19.30 3.65 4.44
C GLN A 32 20.09 4.93 4.19
N GLY A 33 21.28 5.05 4.78
CA GLY A 33 22.15 6.21 4.61
C GLY A 33 21.64 7.50 5.27
N VAL A 34 20.61 7.41 6.12
CA VAL A 34 20.10 8.44 7.03
C VAL A 34 19.62 7.77 8.32
N LYS A 35 19.49 8.52 9.42
CA LYS A 35 18.84 8.01 10.62
C LYS A 35 17.36 7.69 10.29
N PRO A 36 16.83 6.52 10.66
CA PRO A 36 15.41 6.21 10.50
C PRO A 36 14.52 7.31 11.10
N ASP A 37 13.49 7.70 10.36
CA ASP A 37 12.53 8.73 10.77
C ASP A 37 11.19 8.51 10.03
N ARG A 38 10.31 7.73 10.65
CA ARG A 38 8.99 7.38 10.09
C ARG A 38 8.12 8.60 9.81
N ASN A 39 8.25 9.68 10.59
CA ASN A 39 7.48 10.90 10.38
C ASN A 39 7.95 11.66 9.14
N LYS A 40 9.27 11.72 8.91
CA LYS A 40 9.81 12.26 7.65
C LYS A 40 9.39 11.42 6.45
N ALA A 41 9.42 10.09 6.58
CA ALA A 41 8.96 9.18 5.52
C ALA A 41 7.49 9.46 5.15
N LYS A 42 6.58 9.49 6.14
CA LYS A 42 5.16 9.82 5.93
C LYS A 42 4.96 11.17 5.24
N ARG A 43 5.70 12.21 5.64
CA ARG A 43 5.61 13.55 5.01
C ARG A 43 6.04 13.50 3.54
N LEU A 44 7.15 12.83 3.23
CA LEU A 44 7.63 12.70 1.86
C LEU A 44 6.67 11.88 0.98
N TYR A 45 6.13 10.78 1.51
CA TYR A 45 5.11 10.01 0.80
C TYR A 45 3.83 10.81 0.60
N ARG A 46 3.38 11.59 1.58
CA ARG A 46 2.23 12.49 1.42
C ARG A 46 2.46 13.49 0.28
N MET A 47 3.60 14.18 0.28
CA MET A 47 3.93 15.14 -0.78
C MET A 47 3.93 14.51 -2.18
N ALA A 48 4.46 13.28 -2.31
CA ALA A 48 4.44 12.57 -3.59
C ALA A 48 3.04 12.03 -3.95
N ALA A 49 2.25 11.59 -2.96
CA ALA A 49 0.89 11.10 -3.14
C ALA A 49 -0.06 12.22 -3.60
N ASP A 50 0.08 13.43 -3.04
CA ASP A 50 -0.67 14.63 -3.44
C ASP A 50 -0.36 15.05 -4.89
N ARG A 51 0.78 14.59 -5.43
CA ARG A 51 1.18 14.75 -6.84
C ARG A 51 0.79 13.56 -7.71
N GLY A 52 -0.01 12.63 -7.18
CA GLY A 52 -0.55 11.49 -7.91
C GLY A 52 0.36 10.27 -8.02
N SER A 53 1.46 10.20 -7.24
CA SER A 53 2.34 9.02 -7.23
C SER A 53 1.66 7.81 -6.58
N ALA A 54 1.36 6.77 -7.37
CA ALA A 54 0.74 5.54 -6.89
C ALA A 54 1.61 4.78 -5.87
N HIS A 55 2.95 4.79 -6.08
CA HIS A 55 3.90 4.20 -5.14
C HIS A 55 3.86 4.94 -3.80
N ALA A 56 3.81 6.26 -3.83
CA ALA A 56 3.72 7.06 -2.62
C ALA A 56 2.40 6.84 -1.88
N GLN A 57 1.28 6.76 -2.61
CA GLN A 57 -0.03 6.44 -2.07
C GLN A 57 -0.03 5.07 -1.37
N LYS A 58 0.55 4.03 -1.99
CA LYS A 58 0.69 2.70 -1.37
C LYS A 58 1.55 2.73 -0.11
N ASN A 59 2.73 3.37 -0.16
CA ASN A 59 3.63 3.42 0.99
C ASN A 59 3.04 4.24 2.15
N LEU A 60 2.43 5.39 1.85
CA LEU A 60 1.72 6.18 2.84
C LEU A 60 0.54 5.40 3.45
N GLY A 61 -0.27 4.75 2.60
CA GLY A 61 -1.40 3.95 3.04
C GLY A 61 -0.98 2.85 4.01
N LEU A 62 0.09 2.12 3.69
CA LEU A 62 0.63 1.09 4.58
C LEU A 62 1.07 1.66 5.94
N LEU A 63 1.78 2.78 5.96
CA LEU A 63 2.20 3.40 7.22
C LEU A 63 1.00 3.87 8.05
N LEU A 64 -0.04 4.43 7.43
CA LEU A 64 -1.25 4.88 8.11
C LEU A 64 -2.05 3.72 8.69
N LEU A 65 -2.22 2.62 7.93
CA LEU A 65 -2.87 1.39 8.41
C LEU A 65 -2.14 0.80 9.62
N GLN A 66 -0.80 0.78 9.58
CA GLN A 66 0.03 0.33 10.70
C GLN A 66 -0.07 1.25 11.92
N ASP A 67 -0.25 2.56 11.71
CA ASP A 67 -0.41 3.55 12.77
C ASP A 67 -1.85 3.56 13.33
N GLY A 68 -2.77 2.76 12.79
CA GLY A 68 -4.17 2.68 13.21
C GLY A 68 -5.08 3.76 12.59
N ASP A 69 -4.56 4.61 11.70
CA ASP A 69 -5.35 5.57 10.92
C ASP A 69 -5.95 4.86 9.70
N TYR A 70 -6.93 3.99 9.97
CA TYR A 70 -7.46 3.09 8.97
C TYR A 70 -8.20 3.82 7.84
N ALA A 71 -8.97 4.88 8.15
CA ALA A 71 -9.71 5.63 7.14
C ALA A 71 -8.78 6.33 6.14
N SER A 72 -7.74 7.03 6.62
CA SER A 72 -6.77 7.67 5.74
C SER A 72 -5.92 6.64 4.99
N GLY A 73 -5.57 5.55 5.66
CA GLY A 73 -4.85 4.42 5.06
C GLY A 73 -5.62 3.78 3.90
N PHE A 74 -6.91 3.51 4.11
CA PHE A 74 -7.84 2.99 3.10
C PHE A 74 -7.93 3.93 1.90
N GLY A 75 -8.13 5.23 2.12
CA GLY A 75 -8.20 6.22 1.04
C GLY A 75 -6.93 6.24 0.18
N CYS A 76 -5.75 6.17 0.80
CA CYS A 76 -4.47 6.10 0.09
C CYS A 76 -4.34 4.78 -0.70
N MET A 77 -4.72 3.66 -0.10
CA MET A 77 -4.66 2.36 -0.74
C MET A 77 -5.59 2.29 -1.96
N LYS A 78 -6.81 2.80 -1.81
CA LYS A 78 -7.80 2.89 -2.89
C LYS A 78 -7.27 3.69 -4.08
N ALA A 79 -6.69 4.87 -3.83
CA ALA A 79 -6.12 5.70 -4.89
C ALA A 79 -4.98 5.00 -5.68
N SER A 80 -4.17 4.19 -5.00
CA SER A 80 -3.10 3.40 -5.63
C SER A 80 -3.65 2.18 -6.40
N ALA A 81 -4.62 1.48 -5.82
CA ALA A 81 -5.28 0.32 -6.41
C ALA A 81 -6.09 0.68 -7.68
N GLU A 82 -6.75 1.84 -7.69
CA GLU A 82 -7.47 2.36 -8.86
C GLU A 82 -6.53 2.63 -10.05
N ARG A 83 -5.25 2.92 -9.77
CA ARG A 83 -4.19 3.03 -10.80
C ARG A 83 -3.60 1.68 -11.21
N GLY A 84 -4.12 0.58 -10.66
CA GLY A 84 -3.76 -0.78 -11.05
C GLY A 84 -2.51 -1.34 -10.39
N PHE A 85 -2.03 -0.76 -9.30
CA PHE A 85 -0.88 -1.30 -8.56
C PHE A 85 -1.27 -2.59 -7.83
N ALA A 86 -0.72 -3.74 -8.24
CA ALA A 86 -1.17 -5.06 -7.81
C ALA A 86 -1.12 -5.27 -6.29
N GLU A 87 -0.01 -4.87 -5.65
CA GLU A 87 0.13 -4.95 -4.19
C GLU A 87 -0.94 -4.10 -3.47
N ALA A 88 -1.25 -2.91 -4.00
CA ALA A 88 -2.27 -2.04 -3.43
C ALA A 88 -3.69 -2.61 -3.62
N GLU A 89 -3.97 -3.25 -4.75
CA GLU A 89 -5.23 -3.95 -4.97
C GLU A 89 -5.41 -5.10 -3.96
N ALA A 90 -4.37 -5.87 -3.68
CA ALA A 90 -4.44 -6.94 -2.68
C ALA A 90 -4.68 -6.38 -1.26
N LEU A 91 -3.95 -5.34 -0.88
CA LEU A 91 -4.12 -4.69 0.42
C LEU A 91 -5.49 -4.02 0.56
N LEU A 92 -6.03 -3.43 -0.51
CA LEU A 92 -7.38 -2.88 -0.51
C LEU A 92 -8.43 -3.97 -0.33
N GLY A 93 -8.26 -5.10 -1.02
CA GLY A 93 -9.10 -6.28 -0.81
C GLY A 93 -9.12 -6.70 0.66
N MET A 94 -7.95 -6.76 1.30
CA MET A 94 -7.85 -7.04 2.73
C MET A 94 -8.51 -5.98 3.63
N CYS A 95 -8.51 -4.71 3.23
CA CYS A 95 -9.20 -3.67 4.00
C CYS A 95 -10.71 -3.91 4.02
N TYR A 96 -11.31 -4.24 2.86
CA TYR A 96 -12.73 -4.60 2.80
C TYR A 96 -13.06 -5.88 3.58
N LEU A 97 -12.19 -6.90 3.53
CA LEU A 97 -12.43 -8.15 4.26
C LEU A 97 -12.37 -7.98 5.79
N ARG A 98 -11.56 -7.03 6.27
CA ARG A 98 -11.33 -6.80 7.71
C ARG A 98 -12.10 -5.61 8.29
N GLY A 99 -12.70 -4.79 7.44
CA GLY A 99 -13.32 -3.53 7.85
C GLY A 99 -12.30 -2.45 8.24
N ASN A 100 -11.10 -2.47 7.66
CA ASN A 100 -10.06 -1.48 7.98
C ASN A 100 -10.32 -0.19 7.20
N GLY A 101 -10.99 0.76 7.85
CA GLY A 101 -11.25 2.09 7.28
C GLY A 101 -12.44 2.15 6.33
N VAL A 102 -13.17 1.05 6.21
CA VAL A 102 -14.39 0.87 5.42
C VAL A 102 -15.26 -0.20 6.10
N GLU A 103 -16.55 -0.25 5.81
CA GLU A 103 -17.39 -1.37 6.24
C GLU A 103 -16.92 -2.70 5.63
N VAL A 104 -17.16 -3.79 6.35
CA VAL A 104 -16.82 -5.12 5.85
C VAL A 104 -17.65 -5.43 4.61
N ASP A 105 -16.97 -5.69 3.50
CA ASP A 105 -17.59 -6.11 2.24
C ASP A 105 -16.78 -7.26 1.64
N ILE A 106 -17.31 -8.48 1.78
CA ILE A 106 -16.65 -9.68 1.28
C ILE A 106 -16.59 -9.70 -0.25
N ASN A 107 -17.62 -9.18 -0.92
CA ASN A 107 -17.71 -9.20 -2.37
C ASN A 107 -16.70 -8.23 -2.99
N GLU A 108 -16.63 -7.01 -2.48
CA GLU A 108 -15.61 -6.05 -2.92
C GLU A 108 -14.20 -6.51 -2.53
N GLY A 109 -14.01 -7.05 -1.32
CA GLY A 109 -12.74 -7.64 -0.92
C GLY A 109 -12.24 -8.69 -1.91
N GLN A 110 -13.09 -9.65 -2.29
CA GLN A 110 -12.76 -10.65 -3.30
C GLN A 110 -12.59 -10.06 -4.70
N ARG A 111 -13.36 -9.04 -5.09
CA ARG A 111 -13.20 -8.37 -6.39
C ARG A 111 -11.80 -7.80 -6.54
N TRP A 112 -11.32 -7.07 -5.53
CA TRP A 112 -9.98 -6.48 -5.55
C TRP A 112 -8.87 -7.53 -5.49
N LEU A 113 -9.04 -8.58 -4.68
CA LEU A 113 -8.10 -9.71 -4.65
C LEU A 113 -8.03 -10.44 -6.01
N ARG A 114 -9.15 -10.63 -6.71
CA ARG A 114 -9.15 -11.24 -8.05
C ARG A 114 -8.37 -10.39 -9.06
N ARG A 115 -8.49 -9.05 -8.99
CA ARG A 115 -7.71 -8.13 -9.83
C ARG A 115 -6.21 -8.24 -9.56
N ALA A 116 -5.81 -8.28 -8.29
CA ALA A 116 -4.42 -8.44 -7.90
C ALA A 116 -3.87 -9.82 -8.33
N ALA A 117 -4.63 -10.89 -8.11
CA ALA A 117 -4.28 -12.25 -8.51
C ALA A 117 -4.10 -12.38 -10.03
N ALA A 118 -4.94 -11.72 -10.83
CA ALA A 118 -4.82 -11.68 -12.29
C ALA A 118 -3.50 -11.02 -12.77
N LYS A 119 -2.85 -10.24 -11.90
CA LYS A 119 -1.54 -9.61 -12.15
C LYS A 119 -0.37 -10.40 -11.54
N GLY A 120 -0.63 -11.60 -11.02
CA GLY A 120 0.39 -12.46 -10.42
C GLY A 120 0.68 -12.18 -8.95
N GLU A 121 -0.16 -11.42 -8.25
CA GLU A 121 0.03 -11.20 -6.81
C GLU A 121 -0.30 -12.47 -6.02
N GLU A 122 0.72 -13.25 -5.67
CA GLU A 122 0.59 -14.57 -5.04
C GLU A 122 -0.15 -14.50 -3.70
N TYR A 123 0.05 -13.43 -2.92
CA TYR A 123 -0.66 -13.23 -1.67
C TYR A 123 -2.18 -13.20 -1.89
N ALA A 124 -2.65 -12.56 -2.96
CA ALA A 124 -4.07 -12.50 -3.29
C ALA A 124 -4.61 -13.85 -3.76
N VAL A 125 -3.82 -14.61 -4.53
CA VAL A 125 -4.16 -15.98 -4.95
C VAL A 125 -4.35 -16.87 -3.72
N GLY A 126 -3.43 -16.83 -2.76
CA GLY A 126 -3.50 -17.61 -1.53
C GLY A 126 -4.78 -17.34 -0.73
N ILE A 127 -5.12 -16.06 -0.54
CA ILE A 127 -6.34 -15.68 0.19
C ILE A 127 -7.60 -16.21 -0.52
N LEU A 128 -7.71 -16.02 -1.84
CA LEU A 128 -8.86 -16.49 -2.61
C LEU A 128 -9.01 -18.01 -2.56
N LYS A 129 -7.89 -18.75 -2.58
CA LYS A 129 -7.90 -20.20 -2.44
C LYS A 129 -8.49 -20.62 -1.10
N SER A 130 -8.05 -20.01 0.00
CA SER A 130 -8.58 -20.29 1.34
C SER A 130 -10.09 -20.00 1.44
N PHE A 131 -10.59 -18.95 0.77
CA PHE A 131 -12.04 -18.71 0.72
C PHE A 131 -12.81 -19.84 0.03
N ASN A 132 -12.29 -20.37 -1.08
CA ASN A 132 -12.94 -21.44 -1.81
C ASN A 132 -12.91 -22.75 -1.02
N GLU A 133 -11.77 -23.09 -0.42
CA GLU A 133 -11.60 -24.28 0.43
C GLU A 133 -12.58 -24.25 1.62
N LEU A 134 -12.72 -23.10 2.30
CA LEU A 134 -13.69 -22.94 3.39
C LEU A 134 -15.14 -23.10 2.93
N LYS A 135 -15.46 -22.64 1.72
CA LYS A 135 -16.81 -22.76 1.15
C LYS A 135 -17.15 -24.20 0.77
N GLU A 136 -16.19 -24.94 0.24
CA GLU A 136 -16.39 -26.36 -0.09
C GLU A 136 -16.61 -27.20 1.18
N LEU A 137 -15.82 -26.95 2.22
CA LEU A 137 -15.98 -27.63 3.52
C LEU A 137 -17.35 -27.34 4.16
N SER A 138 -17.85 -26.10 4.08
CA SER A 138 -19.16 -25.76 4.66
C SER A 138 -20.33 -26.38 3.91
N LEU A 139 -20.20 -26.59 2.60
CA LEU A 139 -21.19 -27.29 1.78
C LEU A 139 -21.19 -28.81 2.02
N GLN A 140 -20.03 -29.40 2.32
CA GLN A 140 -19.93 -30.83 2.65
C GLN A 140 -20.44 -31.16 4.06
N ALA A 141 -20.49 -30.16 4.95
CA ALA A 141 -20.97 -30.30 6.33
C ALA A 141 -22.47 -30.01 6.51
N ALA A 142 -23.18 -29.64 5.44
CA ALA A 142 -24.61 -29.32 5.43
C ALA A 142 -25.45 -30.46 4.83
#